data_AF-X8DUD0-F1
#
_entry.id   AF-X8DUD0-F1
#
_cell.length_a   1.000
_cell.length_b   1.000
_cell.length_c   1.000
_cell.angle_alpha   90.00
_cell.angle_beta   90.00
_cell.angle_gamma   90.00
#
_symmetry.space_group_name_H-M   'P 1'
#
loop_
_entity.id
_entity.type
_entity.pdbx_description
1 polymer ?
#
loop_
_entity_poly.entity_id
_entity_poly.type
_entity_poly.pdbx_seq_one_letter_code
_entity_poly.pdbx_strand_id
1 'polypeptide(L)'
;MEDDEQEELERVTDWIGRLEAFAESLDDLEGESARDFANNACTAFQATIMPSITPGRANAAVLMLLEAASVVTRATRTVLMDWADTPDVRDRYTRESAQQLVKDALDGVLSDCKRWLSDAMPSSDQIRQRVASALAGMKEDEEALGTCNAELDAQDAEAEADPYGAILFHADPSRSDAPILEKVCSFTEDDHKRYRDAYEQLRRQIDSELLQHISDEYDRFSTVLAGIKEDLRANTIGVFDEDAWDERRRRARSALISFTMALQVHQEQTINAAKRLFGRKTPQLEAVEKLFKDLRESSFEYGWLEELRDALQHGDINAFKYDFTATVNGEPTVNVYMDRGFMLQFTGRPGNKTWLKRDELRAMISDPNLRDMIEAIRPLMGPLQEKLDIILYPDVANDAATVRELIGRFERRSGTYAMQTGPGFTRRKLMPPLFRLAPRVLHFAQFVYTNSQGETVLPQVIRLGAGRTMLFGSS
;
A
#
# COMPACT_ATOMS: atom_id res chain seq x y z
N MET A 1 -58.35 -39.81 27.69
CA MET A 1 -58.71 -38.38 27.51
C MET A 1 -58.07 -37.53 28.59
N GLU A 2 -58.45 -37.61 29.87
CA GLU A 2 -57.74 -36.82 30.92
C GLU A 2 -56.25 -37.20 31.07
N ASP A 3 -55.90 -38.49 31.08
CA ASP A 3 -54.48 -38.93 31.13
C ASP A 3 -53.67 -38.52 29.90
N ASP A 4 -54.28 -38.55 28.69
CA ASP A 4 -53.59 -38.20 27.44
C ASP A 4 -53.32 -36.69 27.32
N GLU A 5 -54.25 -35.86 27.79
CA GLU A 5 -54.10 -34.40 27.84
C GLU A 5 -53.05 -33.99 28.89
N GLN A 6 -53.00 -34.69 30.02
CA GLN A 6 -52.05 -34.42 31.08
C GLN A 6 -50.62 -34.81 30.68
N GLU A 7 -50.43 -35.96 30.00
CA GLU A 7 -49.13 -36.32 29.41
C GLU A 7 -48.68 -35.34 28.32
N GLU A 8 -49.61 -34.77 27.54
CA GLU A 8 -49.28 -33.78 26.51
C GLU A 8 -48.89 -32.43 27.12
N LEU A 9 -49.56 -32.00 28.19
CA LEU A 9 -49.19 -30.83 28.99
C LEU A 9 -47.80 -30.97 29.62
N GLU A 10 -47.48 -32.13 30.19
CA GLU A 10 -46.14 -32.42 30.72
C GLU A 10 -45.07 -32.37 29.63
N ARG A 11 -45.35 -32.95 28.44
CA ARG A 11 -44.44 -32.89 27.30
C ARG A 11 -44.22 -31.47 26.80
N VAL A 12 -45.26 -30.64 26.71
CA VAL A 12 -45.13 -29.24 26.31
C VAL A 12 -44.34 -28.45 27.35
N THR A 13 -44.55 -28.72 28.64
CA THR A 13 -43.81 -28.06 29.73
C THR A 13 -42.31 -28.41 29.70
N ASP A 14 -41.95 -29.69 29.52
CA ASP A 14 -40.55 -30.12 29.37
C ASP A 14 -39.88 -29.42 28.18
N TRP A 15 -40.57 -29.35 27.05
CA TRP A 15 -40.01 -28.71 25.87
C TRP A 15 -39.90 -27.18 25.98
N ILE A 16 -40.83 -26.51 26.66
CA ILE A 16 -40.69 -25.08 26.97
C ILE A 16 -39.38 -24.86 27.74
N GLY A 17 -39.11 -25.67 28.78
CA GLY A 17 -37.86 -25.57 29.54
C GLY A 17 -36.60 -25.82 28.68
N ARG A 18 -36.67 -26.74 27.72
CA ARG A 18 -35.57 -27.00 26.77
C ARG A 18 -35.35 -25.86 25.79
N LEU A 19 -36.42 -25.24 25.29
CA LEU A 19 -36.33 -24.08 24.40
C LEU A 19 -35.80 -22.84 25.12
N GLU A 20 -36.20 -22.64 26.38
CA GLU A 20 -35.62 -21.60 27.25
C GLU A 20 -34.13 -21.83 27.47
N ALA A 21 -33.73 -23.05 27.83
CA ALA A 21 -32.33 -23.41 27.99
C ALA A 21 -31.51 -23.22 26.69
N PHE A 22 -32.12 -23.52 25.54
CA PHE A 22 -31.48 -23.26 24.25
C PHE A 22 -31.31 -21.75 24.01
N ALA A 23 -32.36 -20.95 24.25
CA ALA A 23 -32.30 -19.50 24.09
C ALA A 23 -31.27 -18.83 25.02
N GLU A 24 -31.11 -19.33 26.25
CA GLU A 24 -30.06 -18.93 27.19
C GLU A 24 -28.66 -19.34 26.69
N SER A 25 -28.53 -20.54 26.11
CA SER A 25 -27.25 -21.03 25.58
C SER A 25 -26.74 -20.30 24.33
N LEU A 26 -27.57 -19.47 23.69
CA LEU A 26 -27.16 -18.67 22.53
C LEU A 26 -26.00 -17.70 22.85
N ASP A 27 -25.85 -17.31 24.12
CA ASP A 27 -24.73 -16.48 24.57
C ASP A 27 -23.37 -17.19 24.45
N ASP A 28 -23.37 -18.52 24.62
CA ASP A 28 -22.18 -19.38 24.60
C ASP A 28 -21.85 -19.96 23.22
N LEU A 29 -22.72 -19.74 22.24
CA LEU A 29 -22.57 -20.26 20.87
C LEU A 29 -21.45 -19.53 20.13
N GLU A 30 -20.49 -20.31 19.59
CA GLU A 30 -19.35 -19.81 18.84
C GLU A 30 -19.79 -19.11 17.53
N GLY A 31 -19.05 -18.06 17.14
CA GLY A 31 -19.27 -17.32 15.90
C GLY A 31 -18.89 -15.85 16.06
N GLU A 32 -17.74 -15.46 15.53
CA GLU A 32 -17.25 -14.07 15.63
C GLU A 32 -18.06 -13.10 14.75
N SER A 33 -18.69 -13.59 13.69
CA SER A 33 -19.55 -12.81 12.80
C SER A 33 -21.03 -13.17 12.98
N ALA A 34 -21.92 -12.23 12.65
CA ALA A 34 -23.37 -12.45 12.62
C ALA A 34 -23.76 -13.66 11.77
N ARG A 35 -23.09 -13.83 10.61
CA ARG A 35 -23.30 -14.93 9.68
C ARG A 35 -22.92 -16.28 10.30
N ASP A 36 -21.74 -16.35 10.94
CA ASP A 36 -21.27 -17.60 11.55
C ASP A 36 -22.17 -17.99 12.72
N PHE A 37 -22.50 -17.01 13.59
CA PHE A 37 -23.44 -17.21 14.68
C PHE A 37 -24.79 -17.74 14.18
N ALA A 38 -25.41 -17.10 13.18
CA ALA A 38 -26.72 -17.50 12.68
C ALA A 38 -26.72 -18.93 12.11
N ASN A 39 -25.69 -19.30 11.33
CA ASN A 39 -25.53 -20.67 10.83
C ASN A 39 -25.35 -21.69 11.95
N ASN A 40 -24.51 -21.37 12.94
CA ASN A 40 -24.25 -22.25 14.08
C ASN A 40 -25.49 -22.42 14.95
N ALA A 41 -26.23 -21.34 15.22
CA ALA A 41 -27.47 -21.37 15.97
C ALA A 41 -28.53 -22.22 15.26
N CYS A 42 -28.73 -22.04 13.95
CA CYS A 42 -29.65 -22.85 13.16
C CYS A 42 -29.27 -24.34 13.18
N THR A 43 -27.98 -24.63 12.96
CA THR A 43 -27.46 -26.01 12.96
C THR A 43 -27.61 -26.68 14.32
N ALA A 44 -27.22 -26.00 15.41
CA ALA A 44 -27.33 -26.49 16.78
C ALA A 44 -28.80 -26.73 17.17
N PHE A 45 -29.68 -25.81 16.77
CA PHE A 45 -31.11 -25.95 17.01
C PHE A 45 -31.67 -27.19 16.29
N GLN A 46 -31.46 -27.31 14.98
CA GLN A 46 -31.90 -28.45 14.20
C GLN A 46 -31.37 -29.78 14.76
N ALA A 47 -30.09 -29.83 15.14
CA ALA A 47 -29.51 -31.03 15.75
C ALA A 47 -30.20 -31.44 17.07
N THR A 48 -30.69 -30.46 17.84
CA THR A 48 -31.38 -30.67 19.12
C THR A 48 -32.81 -31.20 18.91
N ILE A 49 -33.53 -30.66 17.92
CA ILE A 49 -34.97 -30.91 17.79
C ILE A 49 -35.34 -32.00 16.79
N MET A 50 -34.55 -32.19 15.73
CA MET A 50 -34.85 -33.14 14.65
C MET A 50 -35.04 -34.59 15.12
N PRO A 51 -34.26 -35.12 16.10
CA PRO A 51 -34.48 -36.47 16.64
C PRO A 51 -35.85 -36.65 17.32
N SER A 52 -36.50 -35.56 17.71
CA SER A 52 -37.75 -35.56 18.47
C SER A 52 -39.00 -35.37 17.60
N ILE A 53 -38.82 -35.03 16.33
CA ILE A 53 -39.91 -34.85 15.37
C ILE A 53 -40.25 -36.21 14.74
N THR A 54 -41.40 -36.77 15.08
CA THR A 54 -41.88 -38.02 14.48
C THR A 54 -42.76 -37.74 13.25
N PRO A 55 -42.42 -38.24 12.05
CA PRO A 55 -43.23 -38.04 10.85
C PRO A 55 -44.67 -38.52 11.04
N GLY A 56 -45.65 -37.69 10.70
CA GLY A 56 -47.08 -38.04 10.73
C GLY A 56 -47.78 -37.89 12.09
N ARG A 57 -47.07 -37.51 13.16
CA ARG A 57 -47.68 -37.21 14.47
C ARG A 57 -47.81 -35.69 14.66
N ALA A 58 -49.02 -35.16 14.52
CA ALA A 58 -49.31 -33.75 14.77
C ALA A 58 -49.88 -33.59 16.19
N ASN A 59 -49.03 -33.18 17.13
CA ASN A 59 -49.39 -32.84 18.50
C ASN A 59 -48.78 -31.47 18.87
N ALA A 60 -49.14 -30.93 20.03
CA ALA A 60 -48.74 -29.57 20.40
C ALA A 60 -47.22 -29.42 20.61
N ALA A 61 -46.54 -30.46 21.09
CA ALA A 61 -45.08 -30.47 21.23
C ALA A 61 -44.38 -30.41 19.86
N VAL A 62 -44.83 -31.20 18.89
CA VAL A 62 -44.31 -31.18 17.52
C VAL A 62 -44.59 -29.84 16.85
N LEU A 63 -45.76 -29.24 17.08
CA LEU A 63 -46.08 -27.90 16.59
C LEU A 63 -45.06 -26.86 17.08
N MET A 64 -44.84 -26.80 18.40
CA MET A 64 -43.92 -25.84 19.00
C MET A 64 -42.49 -26.03 18.45
N LEU A 65 -42.02 -27.27 18.29
CA LEU A 65 -40.69 -27.54 17.72
C LEU A 65 -40.58 -27.04 16.27
N LEU A 66 -41.60 -27.27 15.45
CA LEU A 66 -41.61 -26.83 14.05
C LEU A 66 -41.74 -25.31 13.92
N GLU A 67 -42.51 -24.66 14.79
CA GLU A 67 -42.58 -23.19 14.81
C GLU A 67 -41.27 -22.57 15.26
N ALA A 68 -40.64 -23.11 16.32
CA ALA A 68 -39.31 -22.70 16.73
C ALA A 68 -38.28 -22.92 15.60
N ALA A 69 -38.35 -24.04 14.87
CA ALA A 69 -37.47 -24.29 13.72
C ALA A 69 -37.69 -23.26 12.61
N SER A 70 -38.95 -23.00 12.27
CA SER A 70 -39.31 -22.05 11.23
C SER A 70 -38.82 -20.63 11.55
N VAL A 71 -38.97 -20.16 12.80
CA VAL A 71 -38.53 -18.80 13.17
C VAL A 71 -37.00 -18.68 13.24
N VAL A 72 -36.29 -19.72 13.68
CA VAL A 72 -34.82 -19.75 13.67
C VAL A 72 -34.28 -19.78 12.24
N THR A 73 -34.85 -20.60 11.35
CA THR A 73 -34.48 -20.63 9.93
C THR A 73 -34.72 -19.27 9.28
N ARG A 74 -35.86 -18.61 9.58
CA ARG A 74 -36.16 -17.28 9.08
C ARG A 74 -35.19 -16.22 9.57
N ALA A 75 -34.88 -16.19 10.86
CA ALA A 75 -33.88 -15.26 11.42
C ALA A 75 -32.51 -15.46 10.76
N THR A 76 -32.12 -16.72 10.53
CA THR A 76 -30.88 -17.09 9.84
C THR A 76 -30.87 -16.54 8.41
N ARG A 77 -31.96 -16.72 7.67
CA ARG A 77 -32.13 -16.14 6.34
C ARG A 77 -32.00 -14.62 6.35
N THR A 78 -32.65 -13.94 7.29
CA THR A 78 -32.57 -12.47 7.41
C THR A 78 -31.12 -12.01 7.57
N VAL A 79 -30.35 -12.64 8.46
CA VAL A 79 -28.94 -12.28 8.71
C VAL A 79 -28.06 -12.57 7.49
N LEU A 80 -28.25 -13.72 6.83
CA LEU A 80 -27.47 -14.10 5.65
C LEU A 80 -27.73 -13.16 4.46
N MET A 81 -28.99 -12.79 4.23
CA MET A 81 -29.38 -11.88 3.15
C MET A 81 -28.86 -10.47 3.41
N ASP A 82 -28.99 -9.97 4.63
CA ASP A 82 -28.41 -8.67 5.01
C ASP A 82 -26.89 -8.65 4.80
N TRP A 83 -26.18 -9.69 5.19
CA TRP A 83 -24.74 -9.77 4.99
C TRP A 83 -24.35 -9.73 3.49
N ALA A 84 -25.16 -10.33 2.63
CA ALA A 84 -24.91 -10.38 1.18
C ALA A 84 -25.32 -9.08 0.46
N ASP A 85 -26.41 -8.44 0.89
CA ASP A 85 -27.05 -7.36 0.14
C ASP A 85 -26.76 -5.97 0.71
N THR A 86 -26.37 -5.86 1.98
CA THR A 86 -26.04 -4.57 2.62
C THR A 86 -24.58 -4.20 2.33
N PRO A 87 -24.29 -3.16 1.51
CA PRO A 87 -22.92 -2.87 1.07
C PRO A 87 -22.04 -2.32 2.19
N ASP A 88 -22.59 -1.49 3.07
CA ASP A 88 -21.86 -0.92 4.20
C ASP A 88 -21.83 -1.91 5.36
N VAL A 89 -20.64 -2.33 5.76
CA VAL A 89 -20.46 -3.28 6.87
C VAL A 89 -21.00 -2.73 8.19
N ARG A 90 -21.08 -1.39 8.34
CA ARG A 90 -21.61 -0.74 9.55
C ARG A 90 -23.12 -0.85 9.68
N ASP A 91 -23.82 -1.05 8.57
CA ASP A 91 -25.28 -1.17 8.54
C ASP A 91 -25.74 -2.64 8.64
N ARG A 92 -24.80 -3.60 8.57
CA ARG A 92 -25.08 -5.03 8.69
C ARG A 92 -25.43 -5.43 10.12
N TYR A 93 -26.11 -6.57 10.26
CA TYR A 93 -26.24 -7.24 11.56
C TYR A 93 -24.86 -7.50 12.16
N THR A 94 -24.71 -7.16 13.45
CA THR A 94 -23.59 -7.61 14.29
C THR A 94 -23.93 -8.96 14.89
N ARG A 95 -22.94 -9.61 15.52
CA ARG A 95 -23.19 -10.85 16.27
C ARG A 95 -24.30 -10.64 17.31
N GLU A 96 -24.24 -9.54 18.06
CA GLU A 96 -25.21 -9.22 19.10
C GLU A 96 -26.61 -8.98 18.54
N SER A 97 -26.75 -8.25 17.42
CA SER A 97 -28.07 -8.00 16.84
C SER A 97 -28.65 -9.24 16.15
N ALA A 98 -27.83 -10.09 15.55
CA ALA A 98 -28.25 -11.39 15.04
C ALA A 98 -28.70 -12.32 16.17
N GLN A 99 -27.97 -12.33 17.29
CA GLN A 99 -28.35 -13.09 18.47
C GLN A 99 -29.66 -12.60 19.08
N GLN A 100 -29.82 -11.28 19.21
CA GLN A 100 -31.06 -10.70 19.70
C GLN A 100 -32.23 -11.04 18.77
N LEU A 101 -32.03 -11.00 17.45
CA LEU A 101 -33.05 -11.40 16.47
C LEU A 101 -33.51 -12.85 16.68
N VAL A 102 -32.58 -13.79 16.94
CA VAL A 102 -32.92 -15.19 17.21
C VAL A 102 -33.62 -15.33 18.57
N LYS A 103 -33.16 -14.62 19.61
CA LYS A 103 -33.81 -14.60 20.94
C LYS A 103 -35.24 -14.08 20.85
N ASP A 104 -35.44 -12.92 20.22
CA ASP A 104 -36.77 -12.31 20.04
C ASP A 104 -37.72 -13.23 19.27
N ALA A 105 -37.20 -13.92 18.24
CA ALA A 105 -37.95 -14.89 17.45
C ALA A 105 -38.40 -16.11 18.29
N LEU A 106 -37.51 -16.66 19.12
CA LEU A 106 -37.81 -17.77 20.03
C LEU A 106 -38.75 -17.35 21.17
N ASP A 107 -38.56 -16.14 21.73
CA ASP A 107 -39.40 -15.59 22.78
C ASP A 107 -40.86 -15.42 22.33
N GLY A 108 -41.07 -15.09 21.05
CA GLY A 108 -42.41 -15.07 20.44
C GLY A 108 -43.09 -16.44 20.50
N VAL A 109 -42.37 -17.52 20.14
CA VAL A 109 -42.88 -18.90 20.19
C VAL A 109 -43.10 -19.33 21.64
N LEU A 110 -42.13 -19.08 22.52
CA LEU A 110 -42.22 -19.41 23.95
C LEU A 110 -43.41 -18.73 24.64
N SER A 111 -43.65 -17.45 24.35
CA SER A 111 -44.78 -16.70 24.90
C SER A 111 -46.11 -17.30 24.45
N ASP A 112 -46.22 -17.69 23.19
CA ASP A 112 -47.39 -18.36 22.64
C ASP A 112 -47.63 -19.72 23.31
N CYS A 113 -46.58 -20.51 23.53
CA CYS A 113 -46.68 -21.83 24.16
C CYS A 113 -46.98 -21.76 25.66
N LYS A 114 -46.42 -20.79 26.38
CA LYS A 114 -46.75 -20.55 27.79
C LYS A 114 -48.22 -20.18 27.98
N ARG A 115 -48.81 -19.43 27.03
CA ARG A 115 -50.25 -19.12 27.02
C ARG A 115 -51.11 -20.37 26.86
N TRP A 116 -50.63 -21.41 26.17
CA TRP A 116 -51.36 -22.68 26.09
C TRP A 116 -51.51 -23.36 27.46
N LEU A 117 -50.56 -23.14 28.37
CA LEU A 117 -50.60 -23.67 29.75
C LEU A 117 -51.59 -22.91 30.66
N SER A 118 -51.85 -21.63 30.38
CA SER A 118 -52.75 -20.79 31.19
C SER A 118 -54.18 -20.73 30.69
N ASP A 119 -54.37 -20.81 29.37
CA ASP A 119 -55.66 -20.54 28.72
C ASP A 119 -56.31 -21.86 28.26
N ALA A 120 -55.88 -22.36 27.09
CA ALA A 120 -56.32 -23.61 26.50
C ALA A 120 -55.31 -24.08 25.46
N MET A 121 -55.13 -25.40 25.37
CA MET A 121 -54.33 -26.04 24.33
C MET A 121 -54.94 -25.82 22.93
N PRO A 122 -54.12 -25.67 21.89
CA PRO A 122 -54.62 -25.55 20.52
C PRO A 122 -55.37 -26.82 20.10
N SER A 123 -56.47 -26.65 19.38
CA SER A 123 -57.26 -27.78 18.89
C SER A 123 -56.49 -28.60 17.84
N SER A 124 -56.85 -29.86 17.63
CA SER A 124 -56.21 -30.71 16.60
C SER A 124 -56.25 -30.11 15.19
N ASP A 125 -57.27 -29.32 14.87
CA ASP A 125 -57.37 -28.61 13.58
C ASP A 125 -56.39 -27.43 13.52
N GLN A 126 -56.27 -26.66 14.61
CA GLN A 126 -55.28 -25.59 14.73
C GLN A 126 -53.85 -26.13 14.68
N ILE A 127 -53.57 -27.26 15.35
CA ILE A 127 -52.27 -27.93 15.31
C ILE A 127 -51.93 -28.33 13.88
N ARG A 128 -52.84 -29.03 13.18
CA ARG A 128 -52.60 -29.44 11.79
C ARG A 128 -52.37 -28.26 10.84
N GLN A 129 -53.16 -27.19 10.97
CA GLN A 129 -53.02 -26.00 10.15
C GLN A 129 -51.69 -25.28 10.39
N ARG A 130 -51.32 -25.06 11.66
CA ARG A 130 -50.09 -24.35 12.02
C ARG A 130 -48.84 -25.18 11.70
N VAL A 131 -48.87 -26.50 11.91
CA VAL A 131 -47.79 -27.42 11.47
C VAL A 131 -47.58 -27.32 9.96
N ALA A 132 -48.65 -27.34 9.17
CA ALA A 132 -48.54 -27.19 7.72
C ALA A 132 -47.96 -25.83 7.32
N SER A 133 -48.36 -24.75 8.00
CA SER A 133 -47.82 -23.41 7.78
C SER A 133 -46.34 -23.29 8.16
N ALA A 134 -45.93 -23.87 9.28
CA ALA A 134 -44.53 -23.86 9.74
C ALA A 134 -43.63 -24.64 8.78
N LEU A 135 -44.07 -25.82 8.33
CA LEU A 135 -43.35 -26.62 7.34
C LEU A 135 -43.25 -25.91 5.98
N ALA A 136 -44.33 -25.27 5.53
CA ALA A 136 -44.33 -24.50 4.29
C ALA A 136 -43.36 -23.30 4.38
N GLY A 137 -43.40 -22.55 5.48
CA GLY A 137 -42.51 -21.40 5.69
C GLY A 137 -41.04 -21.81 5.82
N MET A 138 -40.75 -22.90 6.56
CA MET A 138 -39.39 -23.42 6.67
C MET A 138 -38.84 -23.86 5.31
N LYS A 139 -39.66 -24.57 4.52
CA LYS A 139 -39.28 -24.99 3.16
C LYS A 139 -39.04 -23.79 2.24
N GLU A 140 -39.88 -22.77 2.30
CA GLU A 140 -39.71 -21.53 1.53
C GLU A 140 -38.41 -20.80 1.92
N ASP A 141 -38.12 -20.69 3.21
CA ASP A 141 -36.90 -20.06 3.72
C ASP A 141 -35.64 -20.87 3.34
N GLU A 142 -35.69 -22.21 3.40
CA GLU A 142 -34.62 -23.11 2.93
C GLU A 142 -34.38 -23.03 1.42
N GLU A 143 -35.44 -23.00 0.61
CA GLU A 143 -35.35 -22.84 -0.84
C GLU A 143 -34.71 -21.48 -1.20
N ALA A 144 -35.13 -20.39 -0.52
CA ALA A 144 -34.56 -19.07 -0.73
C ALA A 144 -33.07 -19.00 -0.36
N LEU A 145 -32.67 -19.66 0.74
CA LEU A 145 -31.26 -19.79 1.12
C LEU A 145 -30.46 -20.59 0.09
N GLY A 146 -31.02 -21.69 -0.42
CA GLY A 146 -30.41 -22.50 -1.47
C GLY A 146 -30.19 -21.71 -2.75
N THR A 147 -31.18 -20.96 -3.21
CA THR A 147 -31.07 -20.10 -4.40
C THR A 147 -30.01 -19.02 -4.21
N CYS A 148 -30.02 -18.29 -3.10
CA CYS A 148 -29.04 -17.25 -2.83
C CYS A 148 -27.62 -17.80 -2.78
N ASN A 149 -27.39 -18.93 -2.12
CA ASN A 149 -26.07 -19.57 -2.10
C ASN A 149 -25.61 -19.97 -3.51
N ALA A 150 -26.50 -20.56 -4.31
CA ALA A 150 -26.18 -20.91 -5.69
C ALA A 150 -25.83 -19.69 -6.56
N GLU A 151 -26.54 -18.55 -6.37
CA GLU A 151 -26.22 -17.29 -7.05
C GLU A 151 -24.86 -16.73 -6.63
N LEU A 152 -24.55 -16.76 -5.32
CA LEU A 152 -23.27 -16.31 -4.81
C LEU A 152 -22.11 -17.21 -5.28
N ASP A 153 -22.31 -18.51 -5.31
CA ASP A 153 -21.30 -19.47 -5.80
C ASP A 153 -21.08 -19.30 -7.32
N ALA A 154 -22.13 -19.00 -8.08
CA ALA A 154 -22.01 -18.67 -9.50
C ALA A 154 -21.24 -17.36 -9.73
N GLN A 155 -21.48 -16.32 -8.92
CA GLN A 155 -20.71 -15.08 -8.96
C GLN A 155 -19.23 -15.31 -8.62
N ASP A 156 -18.95 -16.11 -7.60
CA ASP A 156 -17.59 -16.48 -7.21
C ASP A 156 -16.88 -17.22 -8.37
N ALA A 157 -17.56 -18.17 -9.03
CA ALA A 157 -17.02 -18.87 -10.20
C ALA A 157 -16.77 -17.95 -11.40
N GLU A 158 -17.67 -16.99 -11.68
CA GLU A 158 -17.48 -16.00 -12.75
C GLU A 158 -16.29 -15.08 -12.45
N ALA A 159 -16.18 -14.61 -11.20
CA ALA A 159 -15.08 -13.77 -10.75
C ALA A 159 -13.73 -14.50 -10.76
N GLU A 160 -13.70 -15.81 -10.51
CA GLU A 160 -12.53 -16.67 -10.66
C GLU A 160 -12.11 -16.85 -12.12
N ALA A 161 -13.07 -16.89 -13.05
CA ALA A 161 -12.79 -17.00 -14.48
C ALA A 161 -12.24 -15.71 -15.09
N ASP A 162 -12.42 -14.55 -14.43
CA ASP A 162 -11.92 -13.25 -14.88
C ASP A 162 -11.06 -12.52 -13.82
N PRO A 163 -9.86 -13.06 -13.51
CA PRO A 163 -9.03 -12.61 -12.39
C PRO A 163 -8.17 -11.37 -12.69
N TYR A 164 -8.08 -10.94 -13.96
CA TYR A 164 -7.17 -9.87 -14.37
C TYR A 164 -7.93 -8.75 -15.09
N GLY A 165 -7.51 -7.50 -14.85
CA GLY A 165 -8.14 -6.36 -15.50
C GLY A 165 -7.69 -5.01 -14.95
N ALA A 166 -8.16 -3.94 -15.60
CA ALA A 166 -7.97 -2.56 -15.17
C ALA A 166 -9.08 -2.16 -14.19
N ILE A 167 -8.69 -1.70 -13.00
CA ILE A 167 -9.60 -1.25 -11.95
C ILE A 167 -9.43 0.25 -11.75
N LEU A 168 -10.51 1.01 -11.93
CA LEU A 168 -10.57 2.43 -11.68
C LEU A 168 -11.25 2.70 -10.35
N PHE A 169 -10.57 3.50 -9.53
CA PHE A 169 -11.12 4.08 -8.31
C PHE A 169 -11.44 5.54 -8.59
N HIS A 170 -12.71 5.91 -8.56
CA HIS A 170 -13.13 7.30 -8.78
C HIS A 170 -14.30 7.68 -7.88
N ALA A 171 -14.51 8.98 -7.70
CA ALA A 171 -15.72 9.51 -7.08
C ALA A 171 -16.72 9.89 -8.17
N ASP A 172 -17.99 9.60 -7.97
CA ASP A 172 -19.07 10.13 -8.79
C ASP A 172 -20.26 10.48 -7.88
N PRO A 173 -20.35 11.75 -7.42
CA PRO A 173 -21.40 12.19 -6.52
C PRO A 173 -22.82 12.04 -7.09
N SER A 174 -22.98 11.85 -8.42
CA SER A 174 -24.28 11.59 -9.02
C SER A 174 -24.77 10.14 -8.80
N ARG A 175 -23.85 9.22 -8.49
CA ARG A 175 -24.12 7.79 -8.29
C ARG A 175 -23.98 7.37 -6.83
N SER A 176 -23.01 7.91 -6.10
CA SER A 176 -22.72 7.51 -4.73
C SER A 176 -21.90 8.58 -4.00
N ASP A 177 -22.17 8.76 -2.71
CA ASP A 177 -21.32 9.55 -1.80
C ASP A 177 -20.01 8.83 -1.44
N ALA A 178 -19.91 7.52 -1.73
CA ALA A 178 -18.73 6.69 -1.52
C ALA A 178 -17.89 6.53 -2.81
N PRO A 179 -16.57 6.30 -2.70
CA PRO A 179 -15.73 5.97 -3.85
C PRO A 179 -16.23 4.73 -4.59
N ILE A 180 -16.29 4.82 -5.91
CA ILE A 180 -16.68 3.73 -6.81
C ILE A 180 -15.42 3.00 -7.25
N LEU A 181 -15.46 1.68 -7.11
CA LEU A 181 -14.49 0.77 -7.69
C LEU A 181 -15.14 0.11 -8.90
N GLU A 182 -14.52 0.25 -10.06
CA GLU A 182 -15.05 -0.27 -11.31
C GLU A 182 -13.97 -1.03 -12.07
N LYS A 183 -14.31 -2.23 -12.56
CA LYS A 183 -13.51 -2.93 -13.54
C LYS A 183 -13.81 -2.35 -14.92
N VAL A 184 -12.86 -1.60 -15.47
CA VAL A 184 -13.02 -0.90 -16.76
C VAL A 184 -12.77 -1.85 -17.94
N CYS A 185 -11.88 -2.82 -17.77
CA CYS A 185 -11.69 -3.90 -18.75
C CYS A 185 -11.04 -5.13 -18.13
N SER A 186 -11.19 -6.27 -18.79
CA SER A 186 -10.56 -7.54 -18.45
C SER A 186 -9.27 -7.75 -19.24
N PHE A 187 -8.32 -8.47 -18.66
CA PHE A 187 -7.05 -8.80 -19.28
C PHE A 187 -6.89 -10.31 -19.41
N THR A 188 -6.15 -10.74 -20.43
CA THR A 188 -5.56 -12.07 -20.42
C THR A 188 -4.44 -12.14 -19.38
N GLU A 189 -4.04 -13.35 -18.97
CA GLU A 189 -2.89 -13.53 -18.08
C GLU A 189 -1.60 -12.97 -18.70
N ASP A 190 -1.41 -13.18 -20.00
CA ASP A 190 -0.27 -12.66 -20.75
C ASP A 190 -0.26 -11.13 -20.80
N ASP A 191 -1.40 -10.49 -21.04
CA ASP A 191 -1.52 -9.03 -20.98
C ASP A 191 -1.21 -8.50 -19.59
N HIS A 192 -1.77 -9.13 -18.55
CA HIS A 192 -1.55 -8.74 -17.17
C HIS A 192 -0.06 -8.81 -16.83
N LYS A 193 0.59 -9.92 -17.17
CA LYS A 193 2.03 -10.10 -16.96
C LYS A 193 2.85 -9.07 -17.74
N ARG A 194 2.54 -8.84 -19.02
CA ARG A 194 3.21 -7.85 -19.88
C ARG A 194 3.13 -6.44 -19.27
N TYR A 195 1.94 -6.01 -18.86
CA TYR A 195 1.74 -4.70 -18.23
C TYR A 195 2.44 -4.59 -16.87
N ARG A 196 2.34 -5.64 -16.05
CA ARG A 196 2.96 -5.67 -14.73
C ARG A 196 4.46 -5.62 -14.79
N ASP A 197 5.07 -6.43 -15.67
CA ASP A 197 6.52 -6.48 -15.81
C ASP A 197 7.05 -5.13 -16.32
N ALA A 198 6.46 -4.57 -17.39
CA ALA A 198 6.84 -3.24 -17.90
C ALA A 198 6.71 -2.14 -16.83
N TYR A 199 5.58 -2.12 -16.10
CA TYR A 199 5.37 -1.16 -15.01
C TYR A 199 6.40 -1.32 -13.89
N GLU A 200 6.69 -2.55 -13.47
CA GLU A 200 7.68 -2.83 -12.42
C GLU A 200 9.10 -2.43 -12.84
N GLN A 201 9.47 -2.63 -14.11
CA GLN A 201 10.76 -2.16 -14.62
C GLN A 201 10.87 -0.63 -14.59
N LEU A 202 9.86 0.09 -15.08
CA LEU A 202 9.84 1.55 -14.99
C LEU A 202 9.87 2.04 -13.55
N ARG A 203 9.10 1.40 -12.65
CA ARG A 203 9.11 1.75 -11.23
C ARG A 203 10.50 1.57 -10.62
N ARG A 204 11.17 0.45 -10.90
CA ARG A 204 12.53 0.18 -10.43
C ARG A 204 13.52 1.20 -10.95
N GLN A 205 13.43 1.61 -12.22
CA GLN A 205 14.25 2.67 -12.78
C GLN A 205 14.08 3.97 -12.00
N ILE A 206 12.83 4.45 -11.88
CA ILE A 206 12.51 5.70 -11.19
C ILE A 206 12.96 5.66 -9.73
N ASP A 207 12.71 4.55 -9.03
CA ASP A 207 13.06 4.42 -7.62
C ASP A 207 14.58 4.22 -7.40
N SER A 208 15.33 3.85 -8.45
CA SER A 208 16.80 3.70 -8.42
C SER A 208 17.56 4.98 -8.77
N GLU A 209 16.86 6.04 -9.17
CA GLU A 209 17.48 7.30 -9.55
C GLU A 209 18.02 8.03 -8.31
N LEU A 210 19.34 8.02 -8.14
CA LEU A 210 20.04 8.67 -7.02
C LEU A 210 20.52 10.09 -7.36
N LEU A 211 20.25 10.56 -8.58
CA LEU A 211 20.61 11.91 -9.02
C LEU A 211 19.88 12.99 -8.20
N GLN A 212 18.62 12.73 -7.82
CA GLN A 212 17.87 13.61 -6.94
C GLN A 212 18.53 13.70 -5.56
N HIS A 213 19.02 12.58 -5.00
CA HIS A 213 19.71 12.58 -3.71
C HIS A 213 20.97 13.46 -3.72
N ILE A 214 21.77 13.42 -4.79
CA ILE A 214 22.94 14.31 -4.95
C ILE A 214 22.49 15.78 -4.98
N SER A 215 21.40 16.08 -5.68
CA SER A 215 20.84 17.44 -5.77
C SER A 215 20.32 17.94 -4.42
N ASP A 216 19.62 17.08 -3.67
CA ASP A 216 19.09 17.38 -2.34
C ASP A 216 20.22 17.68 -1.34
N GLU A 217 21.29 16.87 -1.34
CA GLU A 217 22.44 17.09 -0.46
C GLU A 217 23.24 18.33 -0.86
N TYR A 218 23.27 18.69 -2.14
CA TYR A 218 23.82 19.98 -2.58
C TYR A 218 23.00 21.16 -2.05
N ASP A 219 21.68 21.10 -2.20
CA ASP A 219 20.78 22.16 -1.73
C ASP A 219 20.87 22.30 -0.21
N ARG A 220 21.03 21.19 0.50
CA ARG A 220 21.30 21.17 1.94
C ARG A 220 22.63 21.85 2.27
N PHE A 221 23.72 21.51 1.57
CA PHE A 221 25.03 22.17 1.76
C PHE A 221 24.93 23.69 1.53
N SER A 222 24.29 24.08 0.43
CA SER A 222 24.06 25.49 0.08
C SER A 222 23.23 26.22 1.13
N THR A 223 22.17 25.57 1.63
CA THR A 223 21.31 26.11 2.70
C THR A 223 22.09 26.34 3.99
N VAL A 224 22.97 25.41 4.36
CA VAL A 224 23.84 25.57 5.54
C VAL A 224 24.77 26.76 5.37
N LEU A 225 25.43 26.90 4.22
CA LEU A 225 26.31 28.06 3.96
C LEU A 225 25.55 29.38 3.93
N ALA A 226 24.35 29.39 3.33
CA ALA A 226 23.48 30.57 3.31
C ALA A 226 23.02 30.97 4.71
N GLY A 227 22.66 30.00 5.56
CA GLY A 227 22.32 30.25 6.96
C GLY A 227 23.47 30.83 7.77
N ILE A 228 24.70 30.34 7.56
CA ILE A 228 25.90 30.93 8.19
C ILE A 228 26.09 32.37 7.68
N LYS A 229 25.94 32.61 6.37
CA LYS A 229 26.06 33.96 5.80
C LYS A 229 25.03 34.92 6.39
N GLU A 230 23.80 34.46 6.61
CA GLU A 230 22.74 35.26 7.21
C GLU A 230 22.98 35.55 8.69
N ASP A 231 23.47 34.57 9.45
CA ASP A 231 23.91 34.78 10.84
C ASP A 231 24.99 35.87 10.93
N LEU A 232 25.94 35.89 9.99
CA LEU A 232 26.98 36.93 9.90
C LEU A 232 26.40 38.30 9.54
N ARG A 233 25.43 38.36 8.62
CA ARG A 233 24.74 39.62 8.25
C ARG A 233 23.96 40.19 9.43
N ALA A 234 23.25 39.33 10.16
CA ALA A 234 22.43 39.71 11.30
C ALA A 234 23.24 39.97 12.58
N ASN A 235 24.57 39.76 12.53
CA ASN A 235 25.48 39.89 13.67
C ASN A 235 25.02 39.07 14.89
N THR A 236 24.47 37.88 14.64
CA THR A 236 23.93 36.98 15.68
C THR A 236 25.01 36.08 16.29
N ILE A 237 26.20 36.04 15.69
CA ILE A 237 27.36 35.29 16.17
C ILE A 237 28.32 36.26 16.85
N GLY A 238 28.56 36.06 18.15
CA GLY A 238 29.59 36.81 18.87
C GLY A 238 30.98 36.50 18.31
N VAL A 239 31.78 37.53 18.05
CA VAL A 239 33.14 37.37 17.49
C VAL A 239 34.03 36.44 18.35
N PHE A 240 33.82 36.44 19.66
CA PHE A 240 34.56 35.62 20.63
C PHE A 240 33.80 34.37 21.10
N ASP A 241 32.64 34.07 20.52
CA ASP A 241 31.83 32.91 20.88
C ASP A 241 32.35 31.67 20.14
N GLU A 242 33.38 31.04 20.70
CA GLU A 242 34.04 29.87 20.10
C GLU A 242 33.06 28.71 19.86
N ASP A 243 32.13 28.47 20.79
CA ASP A 243 31.11 27.42 20.69
C ASP A 243 30.15 27.69 19.53
N ALA A 244 29.73 28.95 19.34
CA ALA A 244 28.90 29.33 18.22
C ALA A 244 29.62 29.09 16.88
N TRP A 245 30.91 29.43 16.78
CA TRP A 245 31.72 29.18 15.57
C TRP A 245 31.97 27.69 15.33
N ASP A 246 32.23 26.91 16.37
CA ASP A 246 32.39 25.46 16.29
C ASP A 246 31.12 24.76 15.80
N GLU A 247 29.95 25.21 16.26
CA GLU A 247 28.68 24.67 15.79
C GLU A 247 28.44 24.94 14.29
N ARG A 248 28.77 26.14 13.79
CA ARG A 248 28.65 26.45 12.35
C ARG A 248 29.63 25.64 11.52
N ARG A 249 30.87 25.48 11.99
CA ARG A 249 31.85 24.57 11.38
C ARG A 249 31.29 23.15 11.32
N ARG A 250 30.80 22.62 12.45
CA ARG A 250 30.21 21.27 12.53
C ARG A 250 29.04 21.06 11.56
N ARG A 251 28.16 22.04 11.40
CA ARG A 251 27.04 21.96 10.43
C ARG A 251 27.53 21.90 8.98
N ALA A 252 28.42 22.82 8.60
CA ALA A 252 29.00 22.83 7.26
C ALA A 252 29.78 21.53 6.97
N ARG A 253 30.48 20.99 7.98
CA ARG A 253 31.13 19.69 7.91
C ARG A 253 30.13 18.57 7.64
N SER A 254 29.09 18.48 8.44
CA SER A 254 28.09 17.43 8.33
C SER A 254 27.44 17.44 6.95
N ALA A 255 27.11 18.62 6.44
CA ALA A 255 26.53 18.76 5.10
C ALA A 255 27.51 18.36 3.99
N LEU A 256 28.80 18.71 4.12
CA LEU A 256 29.83 18.27 3.17
C LEU A 256 30.04 16.76 3.17
N ILE A 257 30.06 16.13 4.36
CA ILE A 257 30.12 14.67 4.48
C ILE A 257 28.91 14.04 3.80
N SER A 258 27.70 14.54 4.05
CA SER A 258 26.49 14.02 3.41
C SER A 258 26.53 14.16 1.88
N PHE A 259 26.99 15.30 1.36
CA PHE A 259 27.11 15.50 -0.08
C PHE A 259 28.12 14.55 -0.73
N THR A 260 29.34 14.46 -0.18
CA THR A 260 30.37 13.59 -0.73
C THR A 260 30.02 12.10 -0.58
N MET A 261 29.23 11.75 0.44
CA MET A 261 28.61 10.43 0.56
C MET A 261 27.55 10.16 -0.50
N ALA A 262 26.74 11.14 -0.89
CA ALA A 262 25.75 10.97 -1.94
C ALA A 262 26.40 10.59 -3.28
N LEU A 263 27.56 11.19 -3.61
CA LEU A 263 28.35 10.81 -4.80
C LEU A 263 28.80 9.35 -4.76
N GLN A 264 29.32 8.90 -3.62
CA GLN A 264 29.73 7.50 -3.46
C GLN A 264 28.53 6.55 -3.53
N VAL A 265 27.43 6.88 -2.86
CA VAL A 265 26.22 6.06 -2.86
C VAL A 265 25.67 5.91 -4.28
N HIS A 266 25.64 6.99 -5.06
CA HIS A 266 25.30 6.93 -6.49
C HIS A 266 26.19 5.92 -7.22
N GLN A 267 27.50 6.06 -7.14
CA GLN A 267 28.43 5.14 -7.79
C GLN A 267 28.25 3.68 -7.34
N GLU A 268 28.27 3.41 -6.04
CA GLU A 268 28.24 2.04 -5.51
C GLU A 268 26.90 1.37 -5.76
N GLN A 269 25.79 2.06 -5.55
CA GLN A 269 24.46 1.49 -5.77
C GLN A 269 24.20 1.27 -7.25
N THR A 270 24.66 2.17 -8.14
CA THR A 270 24.55 1.96 -9.59
C THR A 270 25.38 0.76 -10.05
N ILE A 271 26.62 0.61 -9.58
CA ILE A 271 27.45 -0.56 -9.90
C ILE A 271 26.82 -1.85 -9.32
N ASN A 272 26.26 -1.79 -8.12
CA ASN A 272 25.59 -2.94 -7.52
C ASN A 272 24.28 -3.29 -8.24
N ALA A 273 23.54 -2.31 -8.74
CA ALA A 273 22.37 -2.51 -9.59
C ALA A 273 22.78 -3.22 -10.90
N ALA A 274 23.84 -2.74 -11.57
CA ALA A 274 24.40 -3.40 -12.75
C ALA A 274 24.82 -4.85 -12.47
N LYS A 275 25.48 -5.11 -11.33
CA LYS A 275 25.85 -6.48 -10.89
C LYS A 275 24.64 -7.38 -10.66
N ARG A 276 23.53 -6.85 -10.16
CA ARG A 276 22.28 -7.60 -9.96
C ARG A 276 21.56 -7.87 -11.27
N LEU A 277 21.53 -6.91 -12.18
CA LEU A 277 20.84 -7.02 -13.47
C LEU A 277 21.58 -7.92 -14.46
N PHE A 278 22.90 -7.76 -14.59
CA PHE A 278 23.69 -8.44 -15.62
C PHE A 278 24.59 -9.55 -15.08
N GLY A 279 24.79 -9.64 -13.76
CA GLY A 279 25.77 -10.54 -13.16
C GLY A 279 27.18 -9.94 -13.08
N ARG A 280 28.16 -10.77 -12.71
CA ARG A 280 29.57 -10.35 -12.56
C ARG A 280 30.35 -10.58 -13.86
N LYS A 281 31.34 -9.73 -14.14
CA LYS A 281 32.25 -9.83 -15.31
C LYS A 281 31.52 -9.80 -16.65
N THR A 282 30.55 -8.90 -16.79
CA THR A 282 29.82 -8.66 -18.03
C THR A 282 30.27 -7.36 -18.69
N PRO A 283 30.18 -7.25 -20.03
CA PRO A 283 30.49 -6.00 -20.74
C PRO A 283 29.68 -4.81 -20.25
N GLN A 284 28.42 -5.02 -19.83
CA GLN A 284 27.55 -3.98 -19.30
C GLN A 284 28.07 -3.45 -17.96
N LEU A 285 28.46 -4.34 -17.05
CA LEU A 285 29.07 -3.95 -15.77
C LEU A 285 30.38 -3.18 -16.00
N GLU A 286 31.24 -3.69 -16.89
CA GLU A 286 32.50 -3.02 -17.25
C GLU A 286 32.25 -1.63 -17.87
N ALA A 287 31.21 -1.47 -18.68
CA ALA A 287 30.82 -0.19 -19.24
C ALA A 287 30.33 0.80 -18.16
N VAL A 288 29.53 0.35 -17.18
CA VAL A 288 29.12 1.17 -16.03
C VAL A 288 30.32 1.59 -15.19
N GLU A 289 31.21 0.66 -14.85
CA GLU A 289 32.44 0.95 -14.09
C GLU A 289 33.35 1.92 -14.86
N LYS A 290 33.43 1.77 -16.19
CA LYS A 290 34.17 2.67 -17.07
C LYS A 290 33.61 4.08 -17.07
N LEU A 291 32.30 4.29 -17.04
CA LEU A 291 31.71 5.64 -16.99
C LEU A 291 32.13 6.42 -15.74
N PHE A 292 32.09 5.78 -14.56
CA PHE A 292 32.59 6.41 -13.32
C PHE A 292 34.10 6.61 -13.33
N LYS A 293 34.87 5.66 -13.91
CA LYS A 293 36.31 5.83 -14.10
C LYS A 293 36.63 7.03 -15.00
N ASP A 294 35.98 7.13 -16.16
CA ASP A 294 36.17 8.21 -17.12
C ASP A 294 35.80 9.57 -16.47
N LEU A 295 34.75 9.62 -15.64
CA LEU A 295 34.39 10.83 -14.91
C LEU A 295 35.48 11.27 -13.92
N ARG A 296 36.05 10.32 -13.16
CA ARG A 296 37.16 10.59 -12.21
C ARG A 296 38.43 11.06 -12.92
N GLU A 297 38.73 10.49 -14.09
CA GLU A 297 39.91 10.85 -14.86
C GLU A 297 39.74 12.20 -15.58
N SER A 298 38.51 12.54 -16.00
CA SER A 298 38.22 13.78 -16.72
C SER A 298 38.03 14.98 -15.80
N SER A 299 37.29 14.85 -14.69
CA SER A 299 37.02 15.94 -13.75
C SER A 299 37.98 15.92 -12.56
N PHE A 300 38.73 17.02 -12.40
CA PHE A 300 39.56 17.24 -11.22
C PHE A 300 38.69 17.25 -9.95
N GLU A 301 37.59 17.97 -10.01
CA GLU A 301 36.69 18.25 -8.89
C GLU A 301 36.03 16.96 -8.39
N TYR A 302 35.49 16.14 -9.29
CA TYR A 302 34.84 14.88 -8.92
C TYR A 302 35.82 13.93 -8.23
N GLY A 303 37.01 13.72 -8.82
CA GLY A 303 38.01 12.83 -8.26
C GLY A 303 38.49 13.28 -6.86
N TRP A 304 38.69 14.59 -6.66
CA TRP A 304 39.08 15.11 -5.35
C TRP A 304 37.95 15.14 -4.32
N LEU A 305 36.69 15.31 -4.73
CA LEU A 305 35.53 15.21 -3.83
C LEU A 305 35.32 13.77 -3.33
N GLU A 306 35.58 12.77 -4.16
CA GLU A 306 35.59 11.35 -3.74
C GLU A 306 36.71 11.06 -2.73
N GLU A 307 37.93 11.54 -2.99
CA GLU A 307 39.04 11.40 -2.03
C GLU A 307 38.82 12.18 -0.73
N LEU A 308 38.18 13.35 -0.81
CA LEU A 308 37.87 14.15 0.36
C LEU A 308 36.91 13.40 1.31
N ARG A 309 35.98 12.61 0.79
CA ARG A 309 35.15 11.72 1.61
C ARG A 309 36.00 10.70 2.36
N ASP A 310 36.94 10.03 1.68
CA ASP A 310 37.83 9.06 2.33
C ASP A 310 38.66 9.73 3.44
N ALA A 311 39.12 10.96 3.17
CA ALA A 311 39.86 11.77 4.13
C ALA A 311 39.02 12.18 5.34
N LEU A 312 37.76 12.57 5.14
CA LEU A 312 36.81 12.95 6.20
C LEU A 312 36.36 11.75 7.05
N GLN A 313 36.33 10.55 6.48
CA GLN A 313 35.90 9.34 7.20
C GLN A 313 37.02 8.58 7.89
N HIS A 314 38.18 8.49 7.26
CA HIS A 314 39.27 7.61 7.70
C HIS A 314 40.55 8.37 8.07
N GLY A 315 40.62 9.66 7.74
CA GLY A 315 41.74 10.54 8.06
C GLY A 315 41.42 11.47 9.22
N ASP A 316 41.27 12.75 8.91
CA ASP A 316 41.04 13.82 9.87
C ASP A 316 39.73 14.53 9.53
N ILE A 317 38.94 14.79 10.57
CA ILE A 317 37.70 15.55 10.52
C ILE A 317 37.94 17.02 10.06
N ASN A 318 39.20 17.47 10.00
CA ASN A 318 39.65 18.78 9.54
C ASN A 318 40.34 18.75 8.16
N ALA A 319 40.02 17.81 7.27
CA ALA A 319 40.53 17.76 5.89
C ALA A 319 40.17 18.97 4.99
N PHE A 320 39.64 20.04 5.58
CA PHE A 320 39.11 21.22 4.91
C PHE A 320 39.16 22.43 5.85
N LYS A 321 39.18 23.62 5.26
CA LYS A 321 39.32 24.92 5.93
C LYS A 321 38.07 25.77 5.73
N TYR A 322 37.89 26.71 6.64
CA TYR A 322 36.82 27.69 6.59
C TYR A 322 37.40 29.09 6.59
N ASP A 323 36.79 29.96 5.81
CA ASP A 323 37.01 31.40 5.87
C ASP A 323 35.66 32.10 5.96
N PHE A 324 35.41 32.70 7.12
CA PHE A 324 34.20 33.46 7.42
C PHE A 324 34.62 34.91 7.62
N THR A 325 34.33 35.77 6.65
CA THR A 325 34.63 37.20 6.77
C THR A 325 33.34 37.97 7.01
N ALA A 326 33.22 38.62 8.17
CA ALA A 326 32.21 39.65 8.42
C ALA A 326 32.81 41.02 8.10
N THR A 327 32.10 41.85 7.33
CA THR A 327 32.55 43.22 7.01
C THR A 327 31.47 44.23 7.38
N VAL A 328 31.87 45.38 7.93
CA VAL A 328 30.94 46.41 8.44
C VAL A 328 30.12 47.05 7.31
N ASN A 329 30.66 47.12 6.10
CA ASN A 329 30.05 47.79 4.93
C ASN A 329 30.03 46.93 3.66
N GLY A 330 30.19 45.61 3.77
CA GLY A 330 30.26 44.69 2.61
C GLY A 330 29.45 43.42 2.84
N GLU A 331 29.29 42.62 1.78
CA GLU A 331 28.67 41.30 1.93
C GLU A 331 29.58 40.37 2.73
N PRO A 332 29.07 39.67 3.76
CA PRO A 332 29.86 38.64 4.41
C PRO A 332 30.13 37.48 3.45
N THR A 333 31.33 36.91 3.56
CA THR A 333 31.75 35.75 2.78
C THR A 333 31.83 34.52 3.67
N VAL A 334 31.37 33.40 3.12
CA VAL A 334 31.41 32.09 3.77
C VAL A 334 32.01 31.14 2.77
N ASN A 335 33.30 30.85 2.92
CA ASN A 335 34.04 29.97 2.03
C ASN A 335 34.47 28.71 2.78
N VAL A 336 34.40 27.59 2.07
CA VAL A 336 34.87 26.28 2.56
C VAL A 336 35.84 25.74 1.52
N TYR A 337 37.03 25.35 1.96
CA TYR A 337 38.12 24.94 1.07
C TYR A 337 38.62 23.54 1.40
N MET A 338 38.99 22.76 0.39
CA MET A 338 39.70 21.51 0.60
C MET A 338 41.14 21.79 1.06
N ASP A 339 41.60 21.22 2.17
CA ASP A 339 42.98 21.44 2.63
C ASP A 339 43.97 20.70 1.73
N ARG A 340 44.55 21.43 0.78
CA ARG A 340 45.50 20.91 -0.20
C ARG A 340 46.70 20.22 0.44
N GLY A 341 47.26 20.82 1.49
CA GLY A 341 48.43 20.30 2.18
C GLY A 341 48.13 18.97 2.85
N PHE A 342 47.00 18.91 3.56
CA PHE A 342 46.51 17.68 4.17
C PHE A 342 46.20 16.61 3.13
N MET A 343 45.44 16.95 2.09
CA MET A 343 45.03 16.00 1.05
C MET A 343 46.21 15.39 0.29
N LEU A 344 47.26 16.17 -0.01
CA LEU A 344 48.48 15.67 -0.65
C LEU A 344 49.27 14.71 0.24
N GLN A 345 49.27 14.93 1.56
CA GLN A 345 49.88 14.04 2.55
C GLN A 345 49.06 12.76 2.73
N PHE A 346 47.74 12.89 2.89
CA PHE A 346 46.80 11.78 3.04
C PHE A 346 46.90 10.79 1.87
N THR A 347 46.96 11.32 0.64
CA THR A 347 47.10 10.52 -0.59
C THR A 347 48.58 10.25 -0.97
N GLY A 348 49.53 10.54 -0.08
CA GLY A 348 50.97 10.42 -0.31
C GLY A 348 51.55 9.01 -0.15
N ARG A 349 50.80 8.05 0.37
CA ARG A 349 51.23 6.64 0.43
C ARG A 349 51.20 6.04 -0.99
N PRO A 350 52.26 5.36 -1.45
CA PRO A 350 52.28 4.74 -2.76
C PRO A 350 51.25 3.60 -2.80
N GLY A 351 50.13 3.87 -3.47
CA GLY A 351 49.00 2.94 -3.60
C GLY A 351 47.99 3.42 -4.66
N ASN A 352 48.14 2.90 -5.88
CA ASN A 352 47.13 2.60 -6.90
C ASN A 352 46.13 3.64 -7.43
N LYS A 353 46.01 4.86 -6.91
CA LYS A 353 45.05 5.86 -7.45
C LYS A 353 45.69 6.76 -8.53
N THR A 354 46.13 6.17 -9.65
CA THR A 354 46.77 6.90 -10.77
C THR A 354 45.86 7.92 -11.45
N TRP A 355 44.55 7.77 -11.29
CA TRP A 355 43.53 8.68 -11.80
C TRP A 355 43.46 10.01 -11.01
N LEU A 356 44.02 10.05 -9.80
CA LEU A 356 43.98 11.25 -8.96
C LEU A 356 45.03 12.27 -9.43
N LYS A 357 44.56 13.46 -9.85
CA LYS A 357 45.39 14.52 -10.43
C LYS A 357 46.22 15.27 -9.37
N ARG A 358 47.16 14.56 -8.75
CA ARG A 358 48.04 15.06 -7.67
C ARG A 358 48.95 16.19 -8.09
N ASP A 359 49.46 16.16 -9.32
CA ASP A 359 50.33 17.21 -9.83
C ASP A 359 49.56 18.51 -10.10
N GLU A 360 48.32 18.41 -10.57
CA GLU A 360 47.42 19.57 -10.70
C GLU A 360 47.13 20.20 -9.34
N LEU A 361 46.79 19.39 -8.32
CA LEU A 361 46.58 19.89 -6.97
C LEU A 361 47.87 20.50 -6.40
N ARG A 362 49.05 19.92 -6.65
CA ARG A 362 50.33 20.47 -6.18
C ARG A 362 50.65 21.82 -6.82
N ALA A 363 50.28 22.02 -8.08
CA ALA A 363 50.52 23.25 -8.83
C ALA A 363 49.60 24.42 -8.44
N MET A 364 48.49 24.15 -7.74
CA MET A 364 47.59 25.20 -7.27
C MET A 364 48.22 26.09 -6.20
N ILE A 365 48.05 27.40 -6.37
CA ILE A 365 48.55 28.44 -5.45
C ILE A 365 47.66 28.66 -4.21
N SER A 366 46.39 28.22 -4.27
CA SER A 366 45.40 28.34 -3.21
C SER A 366 44.67 27.02 -3.00
N ASP A 367 44.02 26.88 -1.84
CA ASP A 367 43.17 25.73 -1.56
C ASP A 367 41.90 25.78 -2.44
N PRO A 368 41.46 24.66 -3.05
CA PRO A 368 40.26 24.62 -3.87
C PRO A 368 38.99 24.94 -3.08
N ASN A 369 38.12 25.81 -3.61
CA ASN A 369 36.83 26.13 -2.99
C ASN A 369 35.84 24.98 -3.25
N LEU A 370 35.28 24.42 -2.18
CA LEU A 370 34.40 23.25 -2.27
C LEU A 370 33.06 23.55 -2.91
N ARG A 371 32.54 24.77 -2.77
CA ARG A 371 31.32 25.16 -3.45
C ARG A 371 31.55 25.19 -4.97
N ASP A 372 32.64 25.80 -5.41
CA ASP A 372 32.99 25.87 -6.83
C ASP A 372 33.23 24.47 -7.41
N MET A 373 33.90 23.59 -6.65
CA MET A 373 34.07 22.18 -7.04
C MET A 373 32.74 21.46 -7.24
N ILE A 374 31.78 21.66 -6.31
CA ILE A 374 30.46 21.03 -6.42
C ILE A 374 29.64 21.64 -7.57
N GLU A 375 29.72 22.95 -7.78
CA GLU A 375 29.08 23.61 -8.93
C GLU A 375 29.64 23.12 -10.27
N ALA A 376 30.96 22.83 -10.35
CA ALA A 376 31.61 22.30 -11.54
C ALA A 376 31.17 20.88 -11.91
N ILE A 377 30.88 20.01 -10.94
CA ILE A 377 30.46 18.62 -11.23
C ILE A 377 28.98 18.50 -11.57
N ARG A 378 28.13 19.44 -11.14
CA ARG A 378 26.68 19.38 -11.37
C ARG A 378 26.28 19.18 -12.84
N PRO A 379 26.82 19.94 -13.82
CA PRO A 379 26.47 19.73 -15.22
C PRO A 379 26.94 18.37 -15.78
N LEU A 380 27.83 17.66 -15.07
CA LEU A 380 28.34 16.35 -15.49
C LEU A 380 27.41 15.20 -15.04
N MET A 381 26.64 15.39 -13.98
CA MET A 381 25.82 14.32 -13.38
C MET A 381 24.66 13.89 -14.28
N GLY A 382 23.98 14.83 -14.95
CA GLY A 382 22.88 14.53 -15.87
C GLY A 382 23.35 13.66 -17.06
N PRO A 383 24.35 14.10 -17.84
CA PRO A 383 24.91 13.30 -18.92
C PRO A 383 25.50 11.95 -18.48
N LEU A 384 26.02 11.86 -17.26
CA LEU A 384 26.43 10.57 -16.68
C LEU A 384 25.21 9.67 -16.48
N GLN A 385 24.14 10.18 -15.85
CA GLN A 385 22.92 9.42 -15.59
C GLN A 385 22.26 8.94 -16.89
N GLU A 386 22.18 9.78 -17.91
CA GLU A 386 21.65 9.39 -19.23
C GLU A 386 22.41 8.20 -19.82
N LYS A 387 23.75 8.19 -19.75
CA LYS A 387 24.58 7.07 -20.22
C LYS A 387 24.39 5.82 -19.37
N LEU A 388 24.22 5.96 -18.05
CA LEU A 388 23.95 4.85 -17.15
C LEU A 388 22.58 4.23 -17.44
N ASP A 389 21.56 5.05 -17.64
CA ASP A 389 20.19 4.61 -17.91
C ASP A 389 20.10 3.83 -19.22
N ILE A 390 20.81 4.25 -20.27
CA ILE A 390 20.89 3.50 -21.54
C ILE A 390 21.43 2.08 -21.33
N ILE A 391 22.40 1.91 -20.43
CA ILE A 391 23.00 0.60 -20.15
C ILE A 391 22.08 -0.23 -19.24
N LEU A 392 21.53 0.38 -18.19
CA LEU A 392 20.75 -0.31 -17.15
C LEU A 392 19.32 -0.63 -17.60
N TYR A 393 18.74 0.21 -18.45
CA TYR A 393 17.34 0.16 -18.87
C TYR A 393 17.20 0.31 -20.40
N PRO A 394 17.78 -0.62 -21.19
CA PRO A 394 17.78 -0.51 -22.66
C PRO A 394 16.37 -0.55 -23.27
N ASP A 395 15.42 -1.21 -22.61
CA ASP A 395 14.05 -1.39 -23.09
C ASP A 395 13.06 -0.33 -22.57
N VAL A 396 13.53 0.72 -21.90
CA VAL A 396 12.67 1.74 -21.26
C VAL A 396 11.63 2.35 -22.21
N ALA A 397 11.95 2.53 -23.49
CA ALA A 397 10.99 3.03 -24.47
C ALA A 397 9.84 2.04 -24.74
N ASN A 398 10.15 0.75 -24.79
CA ASN A 398 9.18 -0.33 -24.99
C ASN A 398 8.31 -0.52 -23.74
N ASP A 399 8.93 -0.46 -22.55
CA ASP A 399 8.22 -0.51 -21.27
C ASP A 399 7.29 0.69 -21.12
N ALA A 400 7.77 1.91 -21.43
CA ALA A 400 6.95 3.11 -21.43
C ALA A 400 5.81 3.04 -22.45
N ALA A 401 6.03 2.50 -23.65
CA ALA A 401 4.99 2.28 -24.63
C ALA A 401 3.90 1.32 -24.12
N THR A 402 4.32 0.23 -23.48
CA THR A 402 3.43 -0.76 -22.89
C THR A 402 2.62 -0.19 -21.73
N VAL A 403 3.23 0.63 -20.86
CA VAL A 403 2.52 1.33 -19.79
C VAL A 403 1.59 2.43 -20.33
N ARG A 404 1.93 3.09 -21.44
CA ARG A 404 0.99 3.98 -22.13
C ARG A 404 -0.20 3.24 -22.72
N GLU A 405 0.00 2.04 -23.27
CA GLU A 405 -1.09 1.16 -23.70
C GLU A 405 -2.00 0.84 -22.50
N LEU A 406 -1.43 0.46 -21.35
CA LEU A 406 -2.17 0.23 -20.10
C LEU A 406 -2.96 1.47 -19.67
N ILE A 407 -2.36 2.66 -19.68
CA ILE A 407 -3.06 3.92 -19.37
C ILE A 407 -4.25 4.13 -20.31
N GLY A 408 -4.08 3.78 -21.60
CA GLY A 408 -5.14 3.81 -22.60
C GLY A 408 -6.34 2.93 -22.25
N ARG A 409 -6.14 1.83 -21.52
CA ARG A 409 -7.21 0.92 -21.05
C ARG A 409 -8.16 1.56 -20.04
N PHE A 410 -7.77 2.69 -19.42
CA PHE A 410 -8.63 3.47 -18.52
C PHE A 410 -9.43 4.57 -19.25
N GLU A 411 -9.34 4.64 -20.58
CA GLU A 411 -10.14 5.55 -21.42
C GLU A 411 -10.05 7.04 -21.03
N ARG A 412 -8.90 7.45 -20.46
CA ARG A 412 -8.65 8.81 -19.96
C ARG A 412 -9.59 9.25 -18.82
N ARG A 413 -10.24 8.31 -18.13
CA ARG A 413 -11.08 8.62 -16.96
C ARG A 413 -10.20 9.01 -15.78
N SER A 414 -10.53 10.10 -15.10
CA SER A 414 -9.81 10.54 -13.90
C SER A 414 -10.06 9.61 -12.72
N GLY A 415 -9.01 9.31 -11.95
CA GLY A 415 -9.10 8.49 -10.75
C GLY A 415 -7.77 7.85 -10.37
N THR A 416 -7.81 6.93 -9.41
CA THR A 416 -6.67 6.08 -9.08
C THR A 416 -6.74 4.79 -9.88
N TYR A 417 -5.66 4.46 -10.58
CA TYR A 417 -5.59 3.27 -11.42
C TYR A 417 -4.97 2.09 -10.64
N ALA A 418 -5.53 0.91 -10.85
CA ALA A 418 -5.01 -0.34 -10.32
C ALA A 418 -5.20 -1.49 -11.32
N MET A 419 -4.46 -2.57 -11.12
CA MET A 419 -4.68 -3.83 -11.83
C MET A 419 -5.23 -4.87 -10.86
N GLN A 420 -6.24 -5.63 -11.28
CA GLN A 420 -6.74 -6.80 -10.57
C GLN A 420 -5.72 -7.95 -10.69
N THR A 421 -5.43 -8.63 -9.57
CA THR A 421 -4.42 -9.72 -9.50
C THR A 421 -4.99 -11.02 -8.93
N GLY A 422 -6.28 -11.29 -9.13
CA GLY A 422 -6.98 -12.43 -8.54
C GLY A 422 -8.49 -12.33 -8.72
N PRO A 423 -9.30 -13.22 -8.12
CA PRO A 423 -10.73 -13.26 -8.38
C PRO A 423 -11.41 -11.90 -8.16
N GLY A 424 -12.30 -11.55 -9.08
CA GLY A 424 -12.97 -10.25 -9.20
C GLY A 424 -13.94 -9.90 -8.06
N PHE A 425 -14.74 -8.87 -8.29
CA PHE A 425 -15.73 -8.40 -7.33
C PHE A 425 -16.88 -9.39 -7.23
N THR A 426 -17.23 -9.77 -6.00
CA THR A 426 -18.45 -10.53 -5.71
C THR A 426 -19.15 -9.92 -4.51
N ARG A 427 -20.41 -10.27 -4.25
CA ARG A 427 -21.09 -9.83 -3.01
C ARG A 427 -20.33 -10.29 -1.75
N ARG A 428 -19.63 -11.43 -1.83
CA ARG A 428 -18.76 -11.96 -0.76
C ARG A 428 -17.40 -11.27 -0.71
N LYS A 429 -16.95 -10.68 -1.82
CA LYS A 429 -15.62 -10.11 -1.99
C LYS A 429 -15.68 -8.72 -2.64
N LEU A 430 -15.97 -7.72 -1.81
CA LEU A 430 -16.10 -6.33 -2.26
C LEU A 430 -14.77 -5.66 -2.61
N MET A 431 -13.64 -6.22 -2.17
CA MET A 431 -12.30 -5.71 -2.45
C MET A 431 -11.41 -6.86 -2.97
N PRO A 432 -11.25 -7.00 -4.30
CA PRO A 432 -10.35 -8.02 -4.85
C PRO A 432 -8.88 -7.69 -4.54
N PRO A 433 -7.96 -8.66 -4.72
CA PRO A 433 -6.53 -8.40 -4.73
C PRO A 433 -6.19 -7.43 -5.86
N LEU A 434 -5.46 -6.38 -5.50
CA LEU A 434 -5.16 -5.27 -6.40
C LEU A 434 -3.71 -4.87 -6.32
N PHE A 435 -3.19 -4.45 -7.47
CA PHE A 435 -1.90 -3.83 -7.62
C PHE A 435 -2.08 -2.37 -8.05
N ARG A 436 -1.86 -1.44 -7.12
CA ARG A 436 -2.02 0.00 -7.39
C ARG A 436 -0.92 0.52 -8.31
N LEU A 437 -1.30 1.29 -9.32
CA LEU A 437 -0.38 1.99 -10.21
C LEU A 437 -0.07 3.38 -9.65
N ALA A 438 1.21 3.66 -9.42
CA ALA A 438 1.69 4.90 -8.83
C ALA A 438 1.67 6.03 -9.88
N PRO A 439 1.09 7.21 -9.57
CA PRO A 439 1.00 8.32 -10.51
C PRO A 439 2.34 8.74 -11.13
N ARG A 440 3.44 8.68 -10.35
CA ARG A 440 4.79 9.04 -10.86
C ARG A 440 5.26 8.16 -12.01
N VAL A 441 4.95 6.86 -11.97
CA VAL A 441 5.36 5.89 -13.00
C VAL A 441 4.50 6.09 -14.24
N LEU A 442 3.19 6.29 -14.06
CA LEU A 442 2.27 6.58 -15.16
C LEU A 442 2.63 7.88 -15.88
N HIS A 443 2.98 8.92 -15.10
CA HIS A 443 3.46 10.17 -15.64
C HIS A 443 4.77 9.97 -16.42
N PHE A 444 5.78 9.32 -15.84
CA PHE A 444 7.04 9.03 -16.53
C PHE A 444 6.80 8.33 -17.89
N ALA A 445 5.96 7.30 -17.92
CA ALA A 445 5.62 6.59 -19.15
C ALA A 445 4.98 7.48 -20.21
N GLN A 446 4.20 8.50 -19.84
CA GLN A 446 3.59 9.44 -20.79
C GLN A 446 4.61 10.36 -21.47
N PHE A 447 5.72 10.67 -20.80
CA PHE A 447 6.72 11.62 -21.31
C PHE A 447 7.99 10.97 -21.87
N VAL A 448 8.20 9.66 -21.69
CA VAL A 448 9.25 8.92 -22.42
C VAL A 448 8.81 8.72 -23.86
N TYR A 449 9.58 9.21 -24.83
CA TYR A 449 9.30 8.95 -26.25
C TYR A 449 10.59 8.75 -27.04
N THR A 450 10.49 8.03 -28.15
CA THR A 450 11.59 7.91 -29.10
C THR A 450 11.49 9.06 -30.11
N ASN A 451 12.55 9.85 -30.28
CA ASN A 451 12.57 10.94 -31.24
C ASN A 451 12.64 10.41 -32.70
N SER A 452 12.54 11.30 -33.67
CA SER A 452 12.61 10.95 -35.11
C SER A 452 13.95 10.35 -35.56
N GLN A 453 14.97 10.37 -34.71
CA GLN A 453 16.28 9.77 -34.95
C GLN A 453 16.45 8.40 -34.29
N GLY A 454 15.41 7.88 -33.63
CA GLY A 454 15.45 6.58 -32.95
C GLY A 454 16.06 6.63 -31.54
N GLU A 455 16.33 7.82 -31.00
CA GLU A 455 16.86 7.98 -29.65
C GLU A 455 15.73 8.09 -28.63
N THR A 456 15.84 7.36 -27.53
CA THR A 456 14.89 7.45 -26.42
C THR A 456 15.16 8.72 -25.62
N VAL A 457 14.20 9.64 -25.63
CA VAL A 457 14.21 10.84 -24.80
C VAL A 457 13.52 10.50 -23.48
N LEU A 458 14.29 10.49 -22.40
CA LEU A 458 13.75 10.39 -21.06
C LEU A 458 13.23 11.78 -20.64
N PRO A 459 12.07 11.87 -19.98
CA PRO A 459 11.69 13.13 -19.34
C PRO A 459 12.80 13.49 -18.35
N GLN A 460 13.20 14.77 -18.32
CA GLN A 460 13.88 15.26 -17.12
C GLN A 460 12.94 14.95 -15.96
N VAL A 461 13.39 14.08 -15.06
CA VAL A 461 12.63 13.75 -13.87
C VAL A 461 12.21 15.06 -13.25
N ILE A 462 10.89 15.23 -13.12
CA ILE A 462 10.31 16.46 -12.61
C ILE A 462 11.03 16.72 -11.30
N ARG A 463 11.89 17.74 -11.30
CA ARG A 463 12.41 18.36 -10.10
C ARG A 463 11.18 18.76 -9.32
N LEU A 464 10.79 17.93 -8.34
CA LEU A 464 9.89 18.36 -7.29
C LEU A 464 10.70 19.36 -6.49
N GLY A 465 10.74 20.59 -6.99
CA GLY A 465 11.25 21.72 -6.24
C GLY A 465 10.59 21.70 -4.89
N ALA A 466 11.40 21.85 -3.85
CA ALA A 466 10.96 21.97 -2.48
C ALA A 466 9.67 22.81 -2.41
N GLY A 467 8.57 22.21 -1.96
CA GLY A 467 7.39 22.96 -1.52
C GLY A 467 6.03 22.68 -2.17
N ARG A 468 5.77 21.58 -2.88
CA ARG A 468 4.38 21.17 -3.18
C ARG A 468 4.13 19.67 -3.08
N THR A 469 3.61 19.25 -1.93
CA THR A 469 2.73 18.10 -1.82
C THR A 469 1.48 18.39 -2.66
N MET A 470 1.39 17.87 -3.88
CA MET A 470 0.11 17.86 -4.60
C MET A 470 -0.73 16.71 -4.07
N LEU A 471 -1.60 17.05 -3.11
CA LEU A 471 -2.90 16.41 -2.98
C LEU A 471 -3.66 16.68 -4.29
N PHE A 472 -3.77 15.70 -5.18
CA PHE A 472 -4.76 15.78 -6.24
C PHE A 472 -6.12 15.42 -5.66
N GLY A 473 -6.80 16.46 -5.14
CA GLY A 473 -8.24 16.51 -5.00
C GLY A 473 -8.85 17.29 -6.17
N SER A 474 -9.99 16.77 -6.65
CA SER A 474 -11.07 17.48 -7.37
C SER A 474 -10.68 18.45 -8.51
N SER A 475 -10.99 18.03 -9.74
CA SER A 475 -11.47 18.91 -10.81
C SER A 475 -12.64 18.25 -11.50
#